data_AF-A0A1S8WYF3-F1
#
_entry.id   AF-A0A1S8WYF3-F1
#
_cell.length_a   1.000
_cell.length_b   1.000
_cell.length_c   1.000
_cell.angle_alpha   90.00
_cell.angle_beta   90.00
_cell.angle_gamma   90.00
#
_symmetry.space_group_name_H-M   'P 1'
#
loop_
_entity.id
_entity.type
_entity.pdbx_description
1 polymer ?
#
loop_
_entity_poly.entity_id
_entity_poly.type
_entity_poly.pdbx_seq_one_letter_code
_entity_poly.pdbx_strand_id
1 'polypeptide(L)' 'MSKHSSSSSDEDTKETETEKKAVIKKTDMNLEMQQAAVDATYAAMEAYEKEKDVAANVKREFDKKYSPTWNCFVGKDFGW' A
#
# COMPACT_ATOMS: atom_id res chain seq x y z
N MET A 1 35.67 1.17 25.73
CA MET A 1 36.39 1.30 24.43
C MET A 1 36.54 -0.10 23.84
N SER A 2 35.96 -0.34 22.65
CA SER A 2 36.29 -1.34 21.60
C SER A 2 37.12 -2.59 21.98
N LYS A 3 36.81 -3.84 21.58
CA LYS A 3 36.51 -4.29 20.20
C LYS A 3 36.29 -5.83 20.11
N HIS A 4 35.59 -6.25 19.04
CA HIS A 4 35.44 -7.59 18.40
C HIS A 4 34.64 -8.67 19.15
N SER A 5 33.45 -9.09 18.69
CA SER A 5 33.08 -9.82 17.45
C SER A 5 33.45 -11.31 17.50
N SER A 6 32.42 -12.15 17.61
CA SER A 6 32.44 -13.56 17.19
C SER A 6 31.13 -13.84 16.48
N SER A 7 31.30 -14.35 15.25
CA SER A 7 30.30 -14.74 14.27
C SER A 7 29.35 -15.81 14.79
N SER A 8 28.06 -15.72 14.43
CA SER A 8 27.24 -16.91 14.26
C SER A 8 26.53 -16.80 12.92
N SER A 9 26.87 -17.77 12.07
CA SER A 9 26.18 -18.11 10.83
C SER A 9 24.71 -18.40 11.13
N ASP A 10 23.81 -18.00 10.23
CA ASP A 10 22.89 -18.91 9.57
C ASP A 10 22.20 -18.17 8.41
N GLU A 11 22.24 -18.81 7.26
CA GLU A 11 21.64 -18.40 6.00
C GLU A 11 20.16 -18.82 6.04
N ASP A 12 19.26 -17.85 6.17
CA ASP A 12 17.83 -18.09 5.94
C ASP A 12 17.48 -17.46 4.60
N THR A 13 17.34 -18.32 3.58
CA THR A 13 16.81 -17.95 2.27
C THR A 13 15.34 -17.61 2.47
N LYS A 14 15.06 -16.37 2.87
CA LYS A 14 13.71 -15.83 2.90
C LYS A 14 13.25 -15.71 1.46
N GLU A 15 12.39 -16.63 1.04
CA GLU A 15 11.59 -16.49 -0.18
C GLU A 15 11.16 -15.03 -0.29
N THR A 16 11.57 -14.35 -1.35
CA THR A 16 11.28 -12.93 -1.51
C THR A 16 9.79 -12.79 -1.75
N GLU A 17 9.02 -12.73 -0.66
CA GLU A 17 7.77 -12.01 -0.60
C GLU A 17 8.10 -10.65 -1.19
N THR A 18 7.73 -10.44 -2.46
CA THR A 18 7.93 -9.14 -3.12
C THR A 18 7.28 -8.14 -2.20
N GLU A 19 8.10 -7.36 -1.47
CA GLU A 19 7.61 -6.36 -0.52
C GLU A 19 6.59 -5.55 -1.30
N LYS A 20 5.31 -5.70 -0.92
CA LYS A 20 4.24 -4.93 -1.54
C LYS A 20 4.58 -3.50 -1.17
N LYS A 21 5.24 -2.76 -2.07
CA LYS A 21 5.73 -1.41 -1.84
C LYS A 21 4.93 -0.44 -2.68
N ALA A 22 4.21 0.46 -2.02
CA ALA A 22 3.50 1.53 -2.68
C ALA A 22 4.50 2.51 -3.30
N VAL A 23 4.29 2.84 -4.58
CA VAL A 23 5.07 3.83 -5.32
C VAL A 23 4.12 4.88 -5.87
N ILE A 24 4.10 6.07 -5.27
CA ILE A 24 3.27 7.19 -5.71
C ILE A 24 3.90 7.83 -6.94
N LYS A 25 3.17 7.84 -8.07
CA LYS A 25 3.66 8.39 -9.34
C LYS A 25 3.41 9.90 -9.50
N LYS A 26 2.25 10.38 -9.05
CA LYS A 26 1.84 11.78 -9.08
C LYS A 26 0.81 12.02 -7.99
N THR A 27 0.87 13.17 -7.33
CA THR A 27 -0.04 13.53 -6.24
C THR A 27 -0.09 15.05 -6.05
N ASP A 28 -1.25 15.56 -5.67
CA ASP A 28 -1.45 16.91 -5.13
C ASP A 28 -2.05 16.84 -3.70
N MET A 29 -1.98 15.65 -3.08
CA MET A 29 -2.41 15.42 -1.70
C MET A 29 -1.27 15.74 -0.74
N ASN A 30 -1.58 16.22 0.47
CA ASN A 30 -0.57 16.34 1.53
C ASN A 30 -0.07 14.95 1.98
N LEU A 31 1.06 14.91 2.69
CA LEU A 31 1.73 13.65 3.08
C LEU A 31 0.84 12.74 3.95
N GLU A 32 0.06 13.32 4.86
CA GLU A 32 -0.84 12.56 5.73
C GLU A 32 -1.94 11.86 4.92
N MET A 33 -2.51 12.58 3.96
CA MET A 33 -3.55 12.05 3.08
C MET A 33 -2.99 11.01 2.09
N GLN A 34 -1.76 11.21 1.60
CA GLN A 34 -1.07 10.20 0.81
C GLN A 34 -0.86 8.91 1.59
N GLN A 35 -0.39 9.00 2.84
CA GLN A 35 -0.20 7.82 3.69
C GLN A 35 -1.54 7.14 3.98
N ALA A 36 -2.59 7.92 4.28
CA ALA A 36 -3.93 7.37 4.46
C ALA A 36 -4.45 6.65 3.20
N ALA A 37 -4.13 7.14 2.00
CA ALA A 37 -4.53 6.50 0.75
C ALA A 37 -3.80 5.16 0.55
N VAL A 38 -2.52 5.14 0.87
CA VAL A 38 -1.68 3.94 0.82
C VAL A 38 -2.21 2.89 1.80
N ASP A 39 -2.41 3.27 3.06
CA ASP A 39 -2.88 2.37 4.13
C ASP A 39 -4.28 1.80 3.81
N ALA A 40 -5.22 2.64 3.38
CA ALA A 40 -6.55 2.21 2.98
C ALA A 40 -6.50 1.21 1.80
N THR A 41 -5.61 1.46 0.83
CA THR A 41 -5.44 0.57 -0.32
C THR A 41 -4.83 -0.77 0.10
N TYR A 42 -3.83 -0.78 0.98
CA TYR A 42 -3.26 -2.02 1.53
C TYR A 42 -4.32 -2.86 2.25
N ALA A 43 -5.05 -2.26 3.18
CA ALA A 43 -6.10 -2.94 3.91
C ALA A 43 -7.18 -3.51 2.97
N ALA A 44 -7.56 -2.76 1.94
CA ALA A 44 -8.52 -3.21 0.94
C ALA A 44 -7.97 -4.36 0.08
N MET A 45 -6.69 -4.33 -0.31
CA MET A 45 -6.05 -5.41 -1.07
C MET A 45 -5.89 -6.71 -0.26
N GLU A 46 -5.82 -6.63 1.06
CA GLU A 46 -5.81 -7.82 1.94
C GLU A 46 -7.21 -8.39 2.16
N ALA A 47 -8.23 -7.52 2.19
CA ALA A 47 -9.61 -7.93 2.44
C ALA A 47 -10.36 -8.41 1.18
N TYR A 48 -9.94 -7.97 -0.01
CA TYR A 48 -10.67 -8.24 -1.26
C TYR A 48 -9.76 -8.64 -2.41
N GLU A 49 -10.15 -9.68 -3.14
CA GLU A 49 -9.43 -10.15 -4.33
C GLU A 49 -9.85 -9.42 -5.62
N LYS A 50 -11.08 -8.89 -5.67
CA LYS A 50 -11.64 -8.25 -6.86
C LYS A 50 -11.38 -6.76 -6.84
N GLU A 51 -10.78 -6.24 -7.91
CA GLU A 51 -10.41 -4.82 -8.06
C GLU A 51 -11.58 -3.85 -7.82
N LYS A 52 -12.78 -4.20 -8.29
CA LYS A 52 -14.00 -3.41 -8.06
C LYS A 52 -14.32 -3.25 -6.57
N ASP A 53 -14.07 -4.28 -5.76
CA ASP A 53 -14.42 -4.32 -4.35
C ASP A 53 -13.36 -3.54 -3.54
N VAL A 54 -12.08 -3.63 -3.95
CA VAL A 54 -11.00 -2.78 -3.47
C VAL A 54 -11.33 -1.30 -3.70
N ALA A 55 -11.67 -0.92 -4.94
CA ALA A 55 -11.99 0.46 -5.29
C ALA A 55 -13.20 1.00 -4.51
N ALA A 56 -14.25 0.18 -4.37
CA ALA A 56 -15.44 0.55 -3.60
C ALA A 56 -15.15 0.73 -2.11
N ASN A 57 -14.26 -0.10 -1.53
CA ASN A 57 -13.85 0.04 -0.14
C ASN A 57 -13.06 1.33 0.08
N VAL A 58 -12.00 1.58 -0.69
CA VAL A 58 -11.16 2.79 -0.58
C VAL A 58 -12.00 4.06 -0.77
N LYS A 59 -12.88 4.08 -1.79
CA LYS A 59 -13.81 5.19 -2.02
C LYS A 59 -14.66 5.48 -0.78
N ARG A 60 -15.25 4.44 -0.18
CA ARG A 60 -16.13 4.58 1.00
C ARG A 60 -15.37 5.13 2.21
N GLU A 61 -14.12 4.72 2.42
CA GLU A 61 -13.29 5.24 3.51
C GLU A 61 -12.95 6.71 3.30
N PHE A 62 -12.59 7.08 2.08
CA PHE A 62 -12.26 8.47 1.72
C PHE A 62 -13.49 9.39 1.77
N ASP A 63 -14.64 8.94 1.28
CA ASP A 63 -15.91 9.68 1.40
C ASP A 63 -16.26 9.99 2.87
N LYS A 64 -16.02 9.03 3.78
CA LYS A 64 -16.27 9.22 5.21
C LYS A 64 -15.28 10.17 5.86
N LYS A 65 -13.99 10.06 5.51
CA LYS A 65 -12.90 10.79 6.17
C LYS A 65 -12.73 12.21 5.65
N TYR A 66 -12.96 12.43 4.36
CA TYR A 66 -12.63 13.67 3.65
C TYR A 66 -13.82 14.34 2.97
N SER A 67 -15.04 13.94 3.33
CA SER A 67 -16.31 14.31 2.69
C SER A 67 -16.47 13.76 1.25
N PRO A 68 -17.69 13.39 0.84
CA PRO A 68 -17.99 13.06 -0.55
C PRO A 68 -17.72 14.23 -1.51
N THR A 69 -17.44 13.99 -2.80
CA THR A 69 -17.52 12.70 -3.51
C THR A 69 -16.14 12.28 -4.04
N TRP A 70 -15.67 11.11 -3.63
CA TRP A 70 -14.42 10.51 -4.11
C TRP A 70 -14.66 9.56 -5.28
N ASN A 71 -13.69 9.47 -6.17
CA ASN A 71 -13.64 8.48 -7.25
C ASN A 71 -12.37 7.64 -7.08
N CYS A 72 -12.47 6.33 -7.26
CA CYS A 72 -11.36 5.40 -7.11
C CYS A 72 -11.36 4.41 -8.28
N PHE A 73 -10.18 4.16 -8.84
CA PHE A 73 -9.97 3.25 -9.97
C PHE A 73 -8.82 2.31 -9.62
N VAL A 74 -9.02 1.00 -9.81
CA VAL A 74 -8.04 -0.05 -9.52
C VAL A 74 -8.00 -0.99 -10.71
N GLY A 75 -6.80 -1.35 -11.14
CA GLY A 75 -6.56 -2.15 -12.33
C GLY A 75 -5.07 -2.42 -12.51
N LYS A 76 -4.72 -3.57 -13.07
CA LYS A 76 -3.33 -3.90 -13.44
C LYS A 76 -2.89 -3.19 -14.72
N ASP A 77 -3.79 -3.15 -15.70
CA ASP A 77 -3.56 -2.56 -17.02
C ASP A 77 -4.70 -1.59 -17.35
N PHE A 78 -4.36 -0.31 -17.53
CA PHE A 78 -5.31 0.71 -17.97
C PHE A 78 -5.05 0.98 -19.45
N GLY A 79 -5.96 0.48 -20.29
CA GLY A 79 -5.90 0.66 -21.74
C GLY A 79 -6.52 1.98 -22.17
N TRP A 80 -5.81 2.70 -23.03
CA TRP A 80 -6.40 3.55 -24.07
C TRP A 80 -6.72 2.70 -25.31
#